data_AF-G4VRI9-F1
#
_entry.id   AF-G4VRI9-F1
#
_cell.length_a   1.000
_cell.length_b   1.000
_cell.length_c   1.000
_cell.angle_alpha   90.00
_cell.angle_beta   90.00
_cell.angle_gamma   90.00
#
_symmetry.space_group_name_H-M   'P 1'
#
loop_
_entity.id
_entity.type
_entity.pdbx_description
1 polymer ?
#
loop_
_entity_poly.entity_id
_entity_poly.type
_entity_poly.pdbx_seq_one_letter_code
_entity_poly.pdbx_strand_id
1 'polypeptide(L)'
;MNSLRNVNGICSSFGSIGIFSPAAARNVMGLFNVQSRLYKMHDHLVRRCPDCYFDRREGRLYVECKTHPRHKQAQKMRPPKAPWLFKRPIWRTVCW
;
A
#
# COMPACT_ATOMS: atom_id res chain seq x y z
N MET A 1 -4.83 25.86 39.09
CA MET A 1 -3.51 25.43 38.60
C MET A 1 -2.98 24.39 39.57
N ASN A 2 -2.96 23.11 39.23
CA ASN A 2 -2.20 22.12 39.98
C ASN A 2 -1.30 21.36 39.01
N SER A 3 -0.02 21.41 39.34
CA SER A 3 1.12 20.99 38.54
C SER A 3 1.13 19.47 38.33
N LEU A 4 1.55 19.12 37.13
CA LEU A 4 2.13 17.86 36.72
C LEU A 4 3.09 17.28 37.78
N ARG A 5 3.06 15.95 37.93
CA ARG A 5 4.19 14.98 37.95
C ARG A 5 3.92 13.85 38.96
N ASN A 6 3.69 12.64 38.44
CA ASN A 6 4.21 11.44 39.08
C ASN A 6 4.61 10.42 38.01
N VAL A 7 5.88 10.49 37.62
CA VAL A 7 6.62 9.44 36.93
C VAL A 7 7.53 8.84 37.99
N ASN A 8 7.14 7.70 38.56
CA ASN A 8 8.01 6.80 39.31
C ASN A 8 7.37 5.41 39.30
N GLY A 9 7.97 4.50 38.56
CA GLY A 9 7.55 3.11 38.44
C GLY A 9 8.55 2.28 37.65
N ILE A 10 9.84 2.52 37.90
CA ILE A 10 10.91 1.61 37.50
C ILE A 10 10.98 0.56 38.61
N CYS A 11 10.75 -0.71 38.32
CA CYS A 11 11.34 -1.79 39.10
C CYS A 11 11.56 -3.04 38.24
N SER A 12 12.83 -3.36 38.10
CA SER A 12 13.43 -4.51 37.46
C SER A 12 13.10 -5.80 38.21
N SER A 13 12.83 -6.89 37.49
CA SER A 13 13.00 -8.24 38.03
C SER A 13 13.80 -9.07 37.02
N PHE A 14 14.95 -9.50 37.52
CA PHE A 14 15.98 -10.29 36.87
C PHE A 14 15.43 -11.68 36.53
N GLY A 15 15.67 -12.15 35.31
CA GLY A 15 15.38 -13.51 34.87
C GLY A 15 16.39 -13.90 33.79
N SER A 16 17.53 -14.41 34.24
CA SER A 16 18.63 -14.89 33.41
C SER A 16 18.26 -16.17 32.65
N ILE A 17 19.04 -16.42 31.59
CA ILE A 17 19.30 -17.69 30.90
C ILE A 17 18.46 -17.94 29.63
N GLY A 18 19.15 -17.85 28.50
CA GLY A 18 18.67 -18.33 27.22
C GLY A 18 19.54 -17.81 26.09
N ILE A 19 20.80 -18.27 26.03
CA ILE A 19 21.68 -18.06 24.88
C ILE A 19 21.02 -18.77 23.69
N PHE A 20 20.14 -18.06 22.98
CA PHE A 20 19.62 -18.51 21.69
C PHE A 20 20.73 -18.29 20.68
N SER A 21 21.48 -19.35 20.39
CA SER A 21 22.53 -19.36 19.36
C SER A 21 21.93 -18.95 18.00
N PRO A 22 22.24 -17.77 17.45
CA PRO A 22 21.63 -17.29 16.21
C PRO A 22 22.45 -17.74 14.99
N ALA A 23 22.94 -18.98 14.95
CA ALA A 23 23.66 -19.50 13.78
C ALA A 23 22.70 -19.92 12.64
N ALA A 24 21.39 -20.00 12.90
CA ALA A 24 20.38 -20.37 11.91
C ALA A 24 19.48 -19.20 11.49
N ALA A 25 19.83 -17.94 11.81
CA ALA A 25 19.18 -16.76 11.25
C ALA A 25 19.56 -16.58 9.77
N ARG A 26 19.15 -17.56 8.94
CA ARG A 26 19.23 -17.51 7.49
C ARG A 26 18.36 -16.33 7.01
N ASN A 27 19.03 -15.21 6.70
CA ASN A 27 18.60 -14.10 5.84
C ASN A 27 17.07 -13.93 5.64
N VAL A 28 16.32 -13.65 6.71
CA VAL A 28 14.89 -13.30 6.64
C VAL A 28 14.68 -11.98 5.86
N MET A 29 15.74 -11.17 5.73
CA MET A 29 15.70 -9.89 5.01
C MET A 29 15.47 -10.01 3.50
N GLY A 30 15.78 -11.16 2.88
CA GLY A 30 15.64 -11.35 1.44
C GLY A 30 14.19 -11.31 0.94
N LEU A 31 13.23 -11.69 1.78
CA LEU A 31 11.81 -11.71 1.42
C LEU A 31 11.21 -10.29 1.27
N PHE A 32 11.78 -9.29 1.94
CA PHE A 32 11.25 -7.91 1.89
C PHE A 32 11.69 -7.12 0.66
N ASN A 33 12.64 -7.61 -0.15
CA ASN A 33 13.11 -6.91 -1.35
C ASN A 33 12.38 -7.33 -2.65
N VAL A 34 11.24 -8.03 -2.54
CA VAL A 34 10.38 -8.26 -3.71
C VAL A 34 9.76 -6.92 -4.11
N GLN A 35 10.36 -6.25 -5.09
CA GLN A 35 9.87 -5.00 -5.66
C GLN A 35 8.61 -5.26 -6.49
N SER A 36 7.49 -5.50 -5.83
CA SER A 36 6.18 -5.46 -6.46
C SER A 36 5.77 -4.01 -6.64
N ARG A 37 5.52 -3.59 -7.89
CA ARG A 37 5.04 -2.24 -8.19
C ARG A 37 3.59 -2.27 -8.65
N LEU A 38 2.76 -1.57 -7.90
CA LEU A 38 1.34 -1.35 -8.19
C LEU A 38 1.13 -0.29 -9.29
N TYR A 39 -0.08 -0.26 -9.84
CA TYR A 39 -0.51 0.77 -10.77
C TYR A 39 -0.59 2.14 -10.09
N LYS A 40 -0.13 3.18 -10.79
CA LYS A 40 -0.36 4.58 -10.37
C LYS A 40 -1.67 5.09 -10.94
N MET A 41 -2.58 5.54 -10.08
CA MET A 41 -3.90 6.02 -10.49
C MET A 41 -3.83 7.49 -10.96
N HIS A 42 -4.30 7.76 -12.19
CA HIS A 42 -4.37 9.11 -12.78
C HIS A 42 -5.72 9.36 -13.45
N ASP A 43 -6.11 10.63 -13.56
CA ASP A 43 -7.32 11.04 -14.29
C ASP A 43 -7.11 10.98 -15.81
N HIS A 44 -5.92 11.41 -16.26
CA HIS A 44 -5.50 11.36 -17.65
C HIS A 44 -4.31 10.39 -17.78
N LEU A 45 -4.43 9.45 -18.71
CA LEU A 45 -3.41 8.45 -18.97
C LEU A 45 -2.57 8.86 -20.16
N VAL A 46 -1.24 8.76 -20.01
CA VAL A 46 -0.28 9.18 -21.03
C VAL A 46 0.75 8.09 -21.23
N ARG A 47 1.06 7.80 -22.49
CA ARG A 47 2.18 6.91 -22.84
C ARG A 47 3.49 7.65 -22.58
N ARG A 48 4.31 7.10 -21.68
CA ARG A 48 5.63 7.67 -21.33
C ARG A 48 6.74 7.18 -22.27
N CYS A 49 6.52 6.04 -22.91
CA CYS A 49 7.51 5.27 -23.65
C CYS A 49 6.86 4.63 -24.89
N PRO A 50 7.64 4.18 -25.89
CA PRO A 50 7.08 3.53 -27.08
C PRO A 50 6.42 2.17 -26.77
N ASP A 51 6.95 1.42 -25.79
CA ASP A 51 6.38 0.13 -25.37
C ASP A 51 5.11 0.27 -24.54
N CYS A 52 4.76 1.50 -24.14
CA CYS A 52 3.62 1.79 -23.30
C CYS A 52 2.35 1.75 -24.17
N TYR A 53 1.38 0.90 -23.84
CA TYR A 53 0.15 0.76 -24.61
C TYR A 53 -1.09 0.86 -23.72
N PHE A 54 -2.21 1.24 -24.34
CA PHE A 54 -3.49 1.36 -23.67
C PHE A 54 -4.21 0.02 -23.67
N ASP A 55 -4.78 -0.34 -22.53
CA ASP A 55 -5.56 -1.55 -22.37
C ASP A 55 -6.85 -1.24 -21.61
N ARG A 56 -7.99 -1.80 -22.05
CA ARG A 56 -9.29 -1.57 -21.42
C ARG A 56 -9.76 -2.84 -20.75
N ARG A 57 -9.90 -2.79 -19.42
CA ARG A 57 -10.32 -3.93 -18.58
C ARG A 57 -11.38 -3.46 -17.59
N GLU A 58 -12.47 -4.23 -17.45
CA GLU A 58 -13.53 -3.97 -16.44
C GLU A 58 -14.07 -2.53 -16.46
N GLY A 59 -14.16 -1.92 -17.64
CA GLY A 59 -14.64 -0.55 -17.80
C GLY A 59 -13.65 0.54 -17.38
N ARG A 60 -12.39 0.20 -17.06
CA ARG A 60 -11.31 1.14 -16.76
C ARG A 60 -10.23 1.08 -17.86
N LEU A 61 -9.60 2.22 -18.12
CA LEU A 61 -8.42 2.28 -18.98
C LEU A 61 -7.14 2.10 -18.14
N TYR A 62 -6.20 1.35 -18.69
CA TYR A 62 -4.88 1.08 -18.11
C TYR A 62 -3.80 1.45 -19.12
N VAL A 63 -2.63 1.83 -18.61
CA VAL A 63 -1.40 1.89 -19.39
C VAL A 63 -0.50 0.78 -18.89
N GLU A 64 -0.25 -0.17 -19.77
CA GLU A 64 0.69 -1.26 -19.53
C GLU A 64 2.02 -0.93 -20.21
N CYS A 65 3.11 -1.43 -19.61
CA CYS A 65 4.43 -1.32 -20.19
C CYS A 65 5.20 -2.60 -19.89
N LYS A 66 5.73 -3.23 -20.95
CA LYS A 66 6.47 -4.49 -20.87
C LYS A 66 7.88 -4.28 -20.31
N THR A 67 8.53 -3.17 -20.68
CA THR A 67 9.93 -2.87 -20.33
C THR A 67 10.07 -2.25 -18.95
N HIS A 68 9.17 -1.32 -18.60
CA HIS A 68 9.27 -0.56 -17.35
C HIS A 68 8.00 -0.74 -16.51
N PRO A 69 8.03 -1.51 -15.41
CA PRO A 69 6.89 -1.60 -14.49
C PRO A 69 6.57 -0.23 -13.87
N ARG A 70 7.51 0.74 -13.96
CA ARG A 70 7.31 2.11 -13.50
C ARG A 70 6.27 2.90 -14.29
N HIS A 71 5.97 2.50 -15.51
CA HIS A 71 5.02 3.21 -16.37
C HIS A 71 3.59 2.69 -16.25
N LYS A 72 3.36 1.65 -15.43
CA LYS A 72 2.02 1.13 -15.16
C LYS A 72 1.14 2.20 -14.52
N GLN A 73 0.07 2.58 -15.23
CA GLN A 73 -0.91 3.55 -14.77
C GLN A 73 -2.32 2.99 -14.96
N ALA A 74 -3.26 3.48 -14.16
CA ALA A 74 -4.66 3.10 -14.22
C ALA A 74 -5.55 4.32 -14.08
N GLN A 75 -6.71 4.30 -14.73
CA GLN A 75 -7.69 5.36 -14.65
C GLN A 75 -8.35 5.36 -13.26
N LYS A 76 -8.45 6.53 -12.63
CA LYS A 76 -9.31 6.71 -11.45
C LYS A 76 -10.77 6.49 -11.84
N MET A 77 -11.51 5.62 -11.14
CA MET A 77 -12.95 5.66 -11.32
C MET A 77 -13.51 6.87 -10.59
N ARG A 78 -14.50 7.48 -11.21
CA ARG A 78 -15.28 8.52 -10.54
C ARG A 78 -16.37 7.86 -9.71
N PRO A 79 -16.71 8.43 -8.55
CA PRO A 79 -17.91 8.01 -7.85
C PRO A 79 -19.13 8.21 -8.78
N PRO A 80 -20.18 7.41 -8.60
CA PRO A 80 -21.42 7.58 -9.34
C PRO A 80 -22.01 8.97 -9.10
N LYS A 81 -22.60 9.58 -10.13
CA LYS A 81 -23.16 10.95 -10.07
C LYS A 81 -24.18 11.15 -8.95
N ALA A 82 -24.96 10.11 -8.65
CA ALA A 82 -25.98 10.12 -7.61
C ALA A 82 -25.69 9.01 -6.58
N PRO A 83 -24.78 9.23 -5.61
CA PRO A 83 -24.39 8.21 -4.64
C PRO A 83 -25.55 7.80 -3.72
N TRP A 84 -26.52 8.67 -3.47
CA TRP A 84 -27.72 8.37 -2.66
C TRP A 84 -28.66 7.35 -3.31
N LEU A 85 -28.56 7.11 -4.63
CA LEU A 85 -29.31 6.02 -5.28
C LEU A 85 -28.87 4.65 -4.77
N PHE A 86 -27.62 4.54 -4.32
CA PHE A 86 -27.15 3.33 -3.67
C PHE A 86 -27.73 3.32 -2.26
N LYS A 87 -28.75 2.47 -2.04
CA LYS A 87 -29.41 2.26 -0.74
C LYS A 87 -28.42 1.96 0.38
N ARG A 88 -27.26 1.40 0.05
CA ARG A 88 -26.16 1.12 0.98
C ARG A 88 -25.03 2.13 0.78
N PRO A 89 -24.30 2.52 1.83
CA PRO A 89 -23.12 3.39 1.74
C PRO A 89 -21.90 2.70 1.11
N ILE A 90 -22.11 1.75 0.20
CA ILE A 90 -21.08 1.05 -0.59
C ILE A 90 -20.20 2.10 -1.30
N TRP A 91 -20.80 3.19 -1.76
CA TRP A 91 -20.07 4.27 -2.42
C TRP A 91 -19.01 4.95 -1.56
N ARG A 92 -19.08 4.84 -0.22
CA ARG A 92 -18.06 5.35 0.71
C ARG A 92 -16.90 4.36 0.94
N THR A 93 -17.18 3.05 0.88
CA THR A 93 -16.18 2.00 1.17
C THR A 93 -15.45 1.52 -0.08
N VAL A 94 -16.03 1.70 -1.26
CA VAL A 94 -15.37 1.36 -2.52
C VAL A 94 -14.37 2.47 -2.86
N CYS A 95 -13.09 2.11 -2.94
CA CYS A 95 -12.07 2.96 -3.55
C CYS A 95 -12.27 2.87 -5.07
N TRP A 96 -12.93 3.88 -5.64
CA TRP A 96 -13.21 3.99 -7.06
C TRP A 96 -11.90 4.20 -7.85
#